data_AF-A0A9E4G7B7-F1
#
_entry.id   AF-A0A9E4G7B7-F1
#
_cell.length_a   1.000
_cell.length_b   1.000
_cell.length_c   1.000
_cell.angle_alpha   90.00
_cell.angle_beta   90.00
_cell.angle_gamma   90.00
#
_symmetry.space_group_name_H-M   'P 1'
#
loop_
_entity.id
_entity.type
_entity.pdbx_description
1 polymer ?
#
loop_
_entity_poly.entity_id
_entity_poly.type
_entity_poly.pdbx_seq_one_letter_code
_entity_poly.pdbx_strand_id
1 'polypeptide(L)'
;MKLAAPLFALVMSAGTVQAAVQDCPAGPEGNLCKAEHGDVHAMYLVGREAYDAARESGNFSEAYRWASRAREAGFLGGKMLFKMIHLQAGQGAHHDYVEAHQWITKALAEGEDYLVPWKRRLEAIMTPEQLKAALRAQTGE
;
A
#
# COMPACT_ATOMS: atom_id res chain seq x y z
N MET A 1 -5.45 36.70 -49.01
CA MET A 1 -4.94 35.33 -49.19
C MET A 1 -3.51 35.25 -48.67
N LYS A 2 -3.32 34.68 -47.47
CA LYS A 2 -2.22 33.77 -47.08
C LYS A 2 -2.46 33.37 -45.63
N LEU A 3 -2.59 32.06 -45.43
CA LEU A 3 -2.77 31.35 -44.17
C LEU A 3 -1.46 31.36 -43.36
N ALA A 4 -1.54 31.33 -42.02
CA ALA A 4 -0.80 30.37 -41.20
C ALA A 4 -1.28 30.43 -39.73
N ALA A 5 -1.59 29.25 -39.20
CA ALA A 5 -2.12 28.96 -37.87
C ALA A 5 -0.97 28.72 -36.83
N PRO A 6 -1.24 28.34 -35.57
CA PRO A 6 -0.53 28.80 -34.38
C PRO A 6 0.78 28.06 -34.07
N LEU A 7 1.64 28.71 -33.26
CA LEU A 7 2.84 28.09 -32.70
C LEU A 7 2.49 26.91 -31.78
N PHE A 8 3.26 25.84 -31.99
CA PHE A 8 3.21 24.52 -31.38
C PHE A 8 3.17 24.51 -29.84
N ALA A 9 2.36 23.58 -29.32
CA ALA A 9 2.34 23.16 -27.93
C ALA A 9 3.69 22.57 -27.50
N LEU A 10 4.18 23.00 -26.34
CA LEU A 10 5.30 22.35 -25.64
C LEU A 10 4.79 21.03 -25.05
N VAL A 11 5.21 19.92 -25.65
CA VAL A 11 4.93 18.57 -25.16
C VAL A 11 5.73 18.36 -23.87
N MET A 12 5.04 18.22 -22.74
CA MET A 12 5.65 17.79 -21.48
C MET A 12 6.18 16.37 -21.69
N SER A 13 7.50 16.20 -21.64
CA SER A 13 8.17 14.91 -21.85
C SER A 13 7.80 13.94 -20.73
N ALA A 14 6.84 13.05 -20.99
CA ALA A 14 6.50 11.87 -20.18
C ALA A 14 7.60 10.78 -20.23
N GLY A 15 8.87 11.18 -20.23
CA GLY A 15 9.99 10.37 -20.72
C GLY A 15 10.78 9.58 -19.67
N THR A 16 10.52 9.71 -18.38
CA THR A 16 11.41 9.14 -17.35
C THR A 16 10.89 7.84 -16.72
N VAL A 17 9.58 7.64 -16.63
CA VAL A 17 9.01 6.44 -16.00
C VAL A 17 8.99 5.25 -16.97
N GLN A 18 8.60 5.48 -18.22
CA GLN A 18 8.44 4.40 -19.20
C GLN A 18 9.77 3.76 -19.61
N ALA A 19 10.86 4.53 -19.65
CA ALA A 19 12.19 4.04 -20.00
C ALA A 19 12.77 3.13 -18.90
N ALA A 20 12.61 3.49 -17.62
CA ALA A 20 13.17 2.72 -16.51
C ALA A 20 12.48 1.35 -16.33
N VAL A 21 11.19 1.24 -16.67
CA VAL A 21 10.45 -0.04 -16.63
C VAL A 21 10.92 -1.01 -17.73
N GLN A 22 11.47 -0.51 -18.84
CA GLN A 22 11.96 -1.35 -19.96
C GLN A 22 13.25 -2.10 -19.61
N ASP A 23 14.06 -1.57 -18.69
CA ASP A 23 15.32 -2.20 -18.25
C ASP A 23 15.10 -3.30 -17.22
N CYS A 24 13.88 -3.47 -16.72
CA CYS A 24 13.58 -4.53 -15.75
C CYS A 24 13.62 -5.91 -16.41
N PRO A 25 14.23 -6.93 -15.75
CA PRO A 25 14.31 -8.27 -16.30
C PRO A 25 12.93 -8.90 -16.51
N ALA A 26 12.85 -9.95 -17.31
CA ALA A 26 11.65 -10.78 -17.39
C ALA A 26 11.53 -11.67 -16.13
N GLY A 27 10.33 -12.23 -15.91
CA GLY A 27 10.09 -13.14 -14.79
C GLY A 27 9.72 -12.45 -13.47
N PRO A 28 9.65 -13.21 -12.36
CA PRO A 28 9.24 -12.72 -11.05
C PRO A 28 10.13 -11.59 -10.51
N GLU A 29 11.45 -11.66 -10.72
CA GLU A 29 12.42 -10.63 -10.30
C GLU A 29 12.14 -9.30 -11.02
N GLY A 30 11.65 -9.39 -12.26
CA GLY A 30 11.19 -8.26 -13.06
C GLY A 30 10.06 -7.48 -12.40
N ASN A 31 9.13 -8.16 -11.72
CA ASN A 31 7.98 -7.49 -11.12
C ASN A 31 8.39 -6.58 -9.97
N LEU A 32 9.38 -6.97 -9.17
CA LEU A 32 9.90 -6.10 -8.10
C LEU A 32 10.52 -4.83 -8.70
N CYS A 33 11.41 -4.97 -9.67
CA CYS A 33 12.01 -3.83 -10.37
C CYS A 33 10.93 -2.88 -10.95
N LYS A 34 9.91 -3.43 -11.62
CA LYS A 34 8.85 -2.61 -12.22
C LYS A 34 8.01 -1.90 -11.16
N ALA A 35 7.68 -2.59 -10.06
CA ALA A 35 6.95 -2.01 -8.93
C ALA A 35 7.73 -0.86 -8.28
N GLU A 36 9.05 -1.00 -8.15
CA GLU A 36 9.93 0.06 -7.66
C GLU A 36 9.92 1.29 -8.57
N HIS A 37 9.86 1.07 -9.89
CA HIS A 37 9.80 2.12 -10.92
C HIS A 37 8.39 2.64 -11.23
N GLY A 38 7.39 2.35 -10.39
CA GLY A 38 6.08 2.99 -10.50
C GLY A 38 5.03 2.20 -11.29
N ASP A 39 5.34 1.00 -11.78
CA ASP A 39 4.33 0.15 -12.43
C ASP A 39 3.31 -0.34 -11.39
N VAL A 40 2.10 0.23 -11.44
CA VAL A 40 1.03 -0.03 -10.47
C VAL A 40 0.51 -1.47 -10.53
N HIS A 41 0.61 -2.12 -11.68
CA HIS A 41 0.21 -3.52 -11.82
C HIS A 41 1.24 -4.42 -11.14
N ALA A 42 2.52 -4.14 -11.33
CA ALA A 42 3.60 -4.83 -10.67
C ALA A 42 3.56 -4.61 -9.14
N MET A 43 3.26 -3.39 -8.66
CA MET A 43 3.03 -3.15 -7.22
C MET A 43 1.95 -4.06 -6.65
N TYR A 44 0.83 -4.23 -7.36
CA TYR A 44 -0.22 -5.15 -6.94
C TYR A 44 0.24 -6.61 -6.96
N LEU A 45 0.98 -7.04 -7.99
CA LEU A 45 1.48 -8.42 -8.09
C LEU A 45 2.45 -8.76 -6.94
N VAL A 46 3.43 -7.89 -6.70
CA VAL A 46 4.39 -8.06 -5.60
C VAL A 46 3.68 -8.01 -4.25
N GLY A 47 2.73 -7.07 -4.07
CA GLY A 47 1.93 -6.99 -2.85
C GLY A 47 1.04 -8.20 -2.63
N ARG A 48 0.50 -8.81 -3.70
CA ARG A 48 -0.34 -10.01 -3.63
C ARG A 48 0.49 -11.22 -3.20
N GLU A 49 1.65 -11.40 -3.80
CA GLU A 49 2.57 -12.48 -3.42
C GLU A 49 2.99 -12.33 -1.95
N ALA A 50 3.39 -11.13 -1.54
CA ALA A 50 3.72 -10.83 -0.15
C ALA A 50 2.53 -11.08 0.79
N TYR A 51 1.30 -10.76 0.38
CA TYR A 51 0.10 -11.05 1.16
C TYR A 51 -0.11 -12.55 1.35
N ASP A 52 0.07 -13.35 0.31
CA ASP A 52 -0.11 -14.80 0.40
C ASP A 52 0.93 -15.44 1.31
N ALA A 53 2.21 -15.02 1.23
CA ALA A 53 3.25 -15.42 2.19
C ALA A 53 2.97 -14.93 3.62
N ALA A 54 2.37 -13.74 3.77
CA ALA A 54 2.02 -13.16 5.06
C ALA A 54 0.93 -13.94 5.80
N ARG A 55 0.04 -14.65 5.09
CA ARG A 55 -1.03 -15.42 5.72
C ARG A 55 -0.54 -16.59 6.58
N GLU A 56 0.63 -17.13 6.25
CA GLU A 56 1.26 -18.20 7.02
C GLU A 56 2.23 -17.64 8.07
N SER A 57 3.04 -16.65 7.68
CA SER A 57 4.07 -16.08 8.54
C SER A 57 3.53 -15.09 9.59
N GLY A 58 2.35 -14.52 9.36
CA GLY A 58 1.79 -13.44 10.16
C GLY A 58 2.48 -12.09 9.97
N ASN A 59 3.34 -11.91 8.96
CA ASN A 59 4.01 -10.64 8.70
C ASN A 59 3.46 -9.99 7.42
N PHE A 60 2.54 -9.04 7.59
CA PHE A 60 1.88 -8.32 6.48
C PHE A 60 2.59 -7.03 6.06
N SER A 61 3.76 -6.67 6.61
CA SER A 61 4.34 -5.33 6.45
C SER A 61 4.76 -5.02 5.02
N GLU A 62 5.32 -6.00 4.29
CA GLU A 62 5.63 -5.82 2.88
C GLU A 62 4.37 -5.71 2.01
N ALA A 63 3.37 -6.56 2.27
CA ALA A 63 2.09 -6.49 1.58
C ALA A 63 1.43 -5.12 1.79
N TYR A 64 1.45 -4.61 3.02
CA TYR A 64 0.93 -3.30 3.40
C TYR A 64 1.63 -2.17 2.64
N ARG A 65 2.96 -2.21 2.56
CA ARG A 65 3.76 -1.23 1.82
C ARG A 65 3.33 -1.15 0.35
N TRP A 66 3.26 -2.28 -0.34
CA TRP A 66 2.89 -2.31 -1.75
C TRP A 66 1.42 -1.98 -2.00
N ALA A 67 0.52 -2.48 -1.17
CA ALA A 67 -0.90 -2.18 -1.26
C ALA A 67 -1.18 -0.68 -1.06
N SER A 68 -0.52 -0.05 -0.09
CA SER A 68 -0.64 1.39 0.17
C SER A 68 -0.17 2.21 -1.02
N ARG A 69 1.02 1.90 -1.58
CA ARG A 69 1.53 2.57 -2.79
C ARG A 69 0.59 2.41 -3.99
N ALA A 70 0.11 1.20 -4.25
CA ALA A 70 -0.80 0.94 -5.36
C ALA A 70 -2.16 1.65 -5.18
N ARG A 71 -2.67 1.69 -3.94
CA ARG A 71 -3.88 2.45 -3.57
C ARG A 71 -3.69 3.96 -3.79
N GLU A 72 -2.58 4.51 -3.32
CA GLU A 72 -2.22 5.93 -3.47
C GLU A 72 -2.08 6.33 -4.95
N ALA A 73 -1.61 5.41 -5.79
CA ALA A 73 -1.59 5.58 -7.24
C ALA A 73 -2.97 5.39 -7.92
N GLY A 74 -4.05 5.17 -7.16
CA GLY A 74 -5.42 5.02 -7.66
C GLY A 74 -5.75 3.65 -8.24
N PHE A 75 -4.88 2.65 -8.07
CA PHE A 75 -5.12 1.32 -8.63
C PHE A 75 -6.15 0.54 -7.80
N LEU A 76 -7.23 0.09 -8.44
CA LEU A 76 -8.33 -0.62 -7.78
C LEU A 76 -7.84 -1.92 -7.09
N GLY A 77 -6.91 -2.65 -7.71
CA GLY A 77 -6.31 -3.83 -7.10
C GLY A 77 -5.54 -3.52 -5.81
N GLY A 78 -4.86 -2.36 -5.77
CA GLY A 78 -4.18 -1.86 -4.58
C GLY A 78 -5.16 -1.56 -3.45
N LYS A 79 -6.26 -0.87 -3.75
CA LYS A 79 -7.34 -0.59 -2.78
C LYS A 79 -7.94 -1.89 -2.22
N MET A 80 -8.17 -2.89 -3.06
CA MET A 80 -8.71 -4.17 -2.60
C MET A 80 -7.72 -4.94 -1.73
N LEU A 81 -6.45 -4.97 -2.10
CA LEU A 81 -5.39 -5.61 -1.32
C LEU A 81 -5.21 -4.92 0.04
N PHE A 82 -5.21 -3.59 0.06
CA PHE A 82 -5.15 -2.76 1.27
C PHE A 82 -6.29 -3.13 2.23
N LYS A 83 -7.53 -3.20 1.71
CA LYS A 83 -8.69 -3.64 2.49
C LYS A 83 -8.47 -5.04 3.09
N MET A 84 -8.01 -6.02 2.30
CA MET A 84 -7.76 -7.38 2.80
C MET A 84 -6.74 -7.40 3.94
N ILE A 85 -5.64 -6.66 3.82
CA ILE A 85 -4.60 -6.56 4.85
C ILE A 85 -5.17 -5.99 6.15
N HIS A 86 -5.96 -4.92 6.10
CA HIS A 86 -6.57 -4.36 7.30
C HIS A 86 -7.58 -5.29 7.98
N LEU A 87 -8.32 -6.09 7.21
CA LEU A 87 -9.22 -7.08 7.79
C LEU A 87 -8.44 -8.18 8.51
N GLN A 88 -7.34 -8.66 7.93
CA GLN A 88 -6.44 -9.63 8.58
C GLN A 88 -5.80 -9.05 9.84
N ALA A 89 -5.28 -7.83 9.76
CA ALA A 89 -4.72 -7.10 10.90
C ALA A 89 -5.75 -6.94 12.03
N GLY A 90 -6.98 -6.52 11.71
CA GLY A 90 -8.08 -6.39 12.66
C GLY A 90 -8.58 -7.71 13.27
N GLN A 91 -8.28 -8.84 12.62
CA GLN A 91 -8.54 -10.18 13.13
C GLN A 91 -7.42 -10.69 14.06
N GLY A 92 -6.32 -9.96 14.18
CA GLY A 92 -5.15 -10.40 14.94
C GLY A 92 -4.22 -11.34 14.16
N ALA A 93 -4.29 -11.34 12.83
CA ALA A 93 -3.43 -12.20 12.01
C ALA A 93 -2.00 -11.65 11.85
N HIS A 94 -1.78 -10.34 12.04
CA HIS A 94 -0.44 -9.76 12.02
C HIS A 94 0.24 -9.98 13.37
N HIS A 95 1.46 -10.49 13.38
CA HIS A 95 2.19 -10.84 14.59
C HIS A 95 2.55 -9.62 15.47
N ASP A 96 2.63 -8.43 14.88
CA ASP A 96 2.87 -7.18 15.60
C ASP A 96 1.56 -6.39 15.71
N TYR A 97 0.86 -6.59 16.83
CA TYR A 97 -0.40 -5.88 17.08
C TYR A 97 -0.22 -4.36 17.21
N VAL A 98 0.98 -3.89 17.60
CA VAL A 98 1.27 -2.45 17.72
C VAL A 98 1.31 -1.83 16.33
N GLU A 99 2.04 -2.46 15.39
CA GLU A 99 2.11 -2.02 14.00
C GLU A 99 0.74 -2.09 13.31
N ALA A 100 0.02 -3.21 13.48
CA ALA A 100 -1.34 -3.37 12.93
C ALA A 100 -2.30 -2.28 13.42
N HIS A 101 -2.23 -1.92 14.70
CA HIS A 101 -3.06 -0.87 15.28
C HIS A 101 -2.72 0.51 14.69
N GLN A 102 -1.45 0.81 14.51
CA GLN A 102 -1.00 2.05 13.85
C GLN A 102 -1.52 2.13 12.42
N TRP A 103 -1.43 1.04 11.64
CA TRP A 103 -1.97 1.02 10.28
C TRP A 103 -3.47 1.29 10.27
N ILE A 104 -4.26 0.57 11.08
CA ILE A 104 -5.71 0.76 11.13
C ILE A 104 -6.06 2.18 11.58
N THR A 105 -5.31 2.74 12.54
CA THR A 105 -5.53 4.12 13.00
C THR A 105 -5.25 5.13 11.90
N LYS A 106 -4.15 4.97 11.15
CA LYS A 106 -3.85 5.80 9.98
C LYS A 106 -4.96 5.72 8.93
N ALA A 107 -5.41 4.50 8.60
CA ALA A 107 -6.48 4.31 7.62
C ALA A 107 -7.81 4.97 8.05
N LEU A 108 -8.15 4.94 9.34
CA LEU A 108 -9.30 5.67 9.88
C LEU A 108 -9.14 7.18 9.75
N ALA A 109 -7.95 7.72 9.99
CA ALA A 109 -7.67 9.15 9.78
C ALA A 109 -7.79 9.56 8.30
N GLU A 110 -7.60 8.62 7.38
CA GLU A 110 -7.79 8.80 5.92
C GLU A 110 -9.25 8.58 5.47
N GLY A 111 -10.18 8.31 6.39
CA GLY A 111 -11.61 8.17 6.11
C GLY A 111 -12.10 6.74 5.87
N GLU A 112 -11.28 5.72 6.16
CA GLU A 112 -11.67 4.31 6.04
C GLU A 112 -12.50 3.85 7.25
N ASP A 113 -13.61 4.56 7.53
CA ASP A 113 -14.47 4.38 8.73
C ASP A 113 -15.01 2.96 8.89
N TYR A 114 -15.06 2.17 7.81
CA TYR A 114 -15.44 0.76 7.86
C TYR A 114 -14.48 -0.09 8.73
N LEU A 115 -13.31 0.45 9.09
CA LEU A 115 -12.31 -0.21 9.94
C LEU A 115 -12.56 -0.05 11.44
N VAL A 116 -13.50 0.81 11.87
CA VAL A 116 -13.83 0.98 13.30
C VAL A 116 -14.09 -0.34 14.03
N PRO A 117 -14.97 -1.25 13.54
CA PRO A 117 -15.19 -2.53 14.21
C PRO A 117 -13.94 -3.43 14.23
N TRP A 118 -13.08 -3.33 13.22
CA TRP A 118 -11.84 -4.11 13.12
C TRP A 118 -10.77 -3.61 14.10
N LYS A 119 -10.67 -2.29 14.29
CA LYS A 119 -9.82 -1.70 15.33
C LYS A 119 -10.23 -2.19 16.71
N ARG A 120 -11.53 -2.13 17.04
CA ARG A 120 -12.05 -2.61 18.32
C ARG A 120 -11.75 -4.09 18.55
N ARG A 121 -11.83 -4.90 17.49
CA ARG A 121 -11.52 -6.34 17.57
C ARG A 121 -10.04 -6.59 17.89
N LEU A 122 -9.14 -5.88 17.21
CA LEU A 122 -7.71 -5.94 17.50
C LEU A 122 -7.42 -5.47 18.94
N GLU A 123 -7.98 -4.34 19.36
CA GLU A 123 -7.79 -3.81 20.72
C GLU A 123 -8.27 -4.77 21.82
N ALA A 124 -9.29 -5.58 21.55
CA ALA A 124 -9.81 -6.57 22.49
C ALA A 124 -8.84 -7.75 22.75
N ILE A 125 -7.86 -7.98 21.87
CA ILE A 125 -6.86 -9.04 22.01
C ILE A 125 -5.46 -8.51 22.34
N MET A 126 -5.27 -7.19 22.36
CA MET A 126 -4.01 -6.56 22.74
C MET A 126 -3.85 -6.53 24.26
N THR A 127 -2.60 -6.61 24.73
CA THR A 127 -2.31 -6.32 26.14
C THR A 127 -2.37 -4.81 26.42
N PRO A 128 -2.56 -4.38 27.67
CA PRO A 128 -2.50 -2.97 28.04
C PRO A 128 -1.19 -2.29 27.61
N GLU A 129 -0.07 -3.01 27.67
CA GLU A 129 1.25 -2.52 27.28
C GLU A 129 1.34 -2.31 25.76
N GLN A 130 0.84 -3.26 24.97
CA GLN A 130 0.78 -3.13 23.51
C GLN A 130 -0.11 -1.96 23.10
N LEU A 131 -1.29 -1.83 23.72
CA LEU A 131 -2.20 -0.72 23.42
C LEU A 131 -1.55 0.63 23.78
N LYS A 132 -0.91 0.72 24.96
CA LYS A 132 -0.18 1.91 25.37
C LYS A 132 0.96 2.24 24.41
N ALA A 133 1.71 1.25 23.94
CA ALA A 133 2.78 1.43 22.96
C ALA A 133 2.23 1.95 21.62
N ALA A 134 1.12 1.38 21.14
CA ALA A 134 0.48 1.82 19.91
C ALA A 134 0.01 3.28 19.98
N LEU A 135 -0.57 3.68 21.11
CA LEU A 135 -1.06 5.05 21.32
C LEU A 135 0.08 6.08 21.42
N ARG A 136 1.18 5.76 22.11
CA ARG A 136 2.37 6.65 22.21
C ARG A 136 2.98 6.95 20.86
N ALA A 137 3.15 5.91 20.04
CA ALA A 137 3.69 6.06 18.70
C ALA A 137 2.84 6.96 17.79
N GLN A 138 1.55 7.15 18.12
CA GLN A 138 0.64 8.03 17.38
C GLN A 138 0.68 9.48 17.87
N THR A 139 1.04 9.72 19.14
CA THR A 139 1.11 11.07 19.73
C THR A 139 2.48 11.75 19.56
N GLY A 140 3.48 11.03 19.04
CA GLY A 140 4.83 11.57 18.81
C GLY A 140 5.65 11.75 20.10
N GLU A 141 5.27 11.06 21.17
CA GLU A 141 5.88 11.11 22.51
C GLU A 141 6.71 9.87 22.85
#